data_AF-I4DFL7-F1
#
_entry.id   AF-I4DFL7-F1
#
_cell.length_a   1.000
_cell.length_b   1.000
_cell.length_c   1.000
_cell.angle_alpha   90.00
_cell.angle_beta   90.00
_cell.angle_gamma   90.00
#
_symmetry.space_group_name_H-M   'P 1'
#
loop_
_entity.id
_entity.type
_entity.pdbx_description
1 polymer ?
#
loop_
_entity_poly.entity_id
_entity_poly.type
_entity_poly.pdbx_seq_one_letter_code
_entity_poly.pdbx_strand_id
1 'polypeptide(L)'
;ANGHRVMTVAPRYDQYKDAWDTGVAIEVKVGYITEKVRFFHCYKRGVDRVFIDHPMFLEKVWGKTGPKIYGPTTGTDYEDNQLRFSMLCQAALEAPRILNLNSCEYFSGPYGEDVVFIANDWHTALLPCYMKSMYKSKGMYETAKVAYCIHNIAYQGRFSFSDFSLLNLPDAFRSSFDFIDG
;
A
#
# COMPACT_ATOMS: atom_id res chain seq x y z
N ALA A 1 -7.43 -21.57 -11.81
CA ALA A 1 -7.92 -20.38 -11.09
C ALA A 1 -9.16 -20.80 -10.31
N ASN A 2 -9.28 -20.43 -9.02
CA ASN A 2 -10.26 -21.00 -8.08
C ASN A 2 -11.57 -20.19 -7.94
N GLY A 3 -11.85 -19.28 -8.88
CA GLY A 3 -13.11 -18.51 -8.89
C GLY A 3 -13.18 -17.30 -7.95
N HIS A 4 -12.07 -16.89 -7.34
CA HIS A 4 -12.02 -15.69 -6.50
C HIS A 4 -11.79 -14.42 -7.32
N ARG A 5 -12.39 -13.31 -6.90
CA ARG A 5 -12.05 -11.96 -7.37
C ARG A 5 -10.77 -11.51 -6.67
N VAL A 6 -9.70 -11.23 -7.42
CA VAL A 6 -8.36 -11.00 -6.85
C VAL A 6 -7.78 -9.70 -7.37
N MET A 7 -7.33 -8.86 -6.44
CA MET A 7 -6.60 -7.63 -6.71
C MET A 7 -5.20 -7.66 -6.09
N THR A 8 -4.21 -7.15 -6.81
CA THR A 8 -2.89 -6.80 -6.24
C THR A 8 -2.76 -5.28 -6.23
N VAL A 9 -2.26 -4.71 -5.14
CA VAL A 9 -1.92 -3.29 -5.05
C VAL A 9 -0.43 -3.14 -4.79
N ALA A 10 0.26 -2.37 -5.63
CA ALA A 10 1.69 -2.10 -5.49
C ALA A 10 2.02 -0.66 -5.92
N PRO A 11 3.18 -0.10 -5.56
CA PRO A 11 3.57 1.20 -6.09
C PRO A 11 3.88 1.16 -7.59
N ARG A 12 3.65 2.28 -8.27
CA ARG A 12 4.03 2.48 -9.68
C ARG A 12 5.43 3.06 -9.74
N TYR A 13 6.42 2.20 -9.96
CA TYR A 13 7.83 2.60 -10.06
C TYR A 13 8.27 3.01 -11.45
N ASP A 14 7.47 2.72 -12.47
CA ASP A 14 7.81 2.98 -13.86
C ASP A 14 6.52 3.14 -14.69
N GLN A 15 6.66 3.60 -15.92
CA GLN A 15 5.55 3.79 -16.83
C GLN A 15 5.20 2.47 -17.53
N TYR A 16 4.53 1.58 -16.78
CA TYR A 16 4.13 0.27 -17.29
C TYR A 16 3.23 0.37 -18.52
N LYS A 17 3.64 -0.25 -19.63
CA LYS A 17 2.95 -0.19 -20.93
C LYS A 17 1.51 -0.69 -20.88
N ASP A 18 1.24 -1.71 -20.06
CA ASP A 18 -0.06 -2.37 -19.96
C ASP A 18 -0.95 -1.84 -18.81
N ALA A 19 -0.54 -0.75 -18.14
CA ALA A 19 -1.34 -0.10 -17.11
C ALA A 19 -1.89 1.25 -17.59
N TRP A 20 -3.20 1.46 -17.42
CA TRP A 20 -3.89 2.72 -17.76
C TRP A 20 -4.29 3.50 -16.51
N ASP A 21 -4.37 4.82 -16.61
CA ASP A 21 -4.89 5.68 -15.54
C ASP A 21 -6.39 5.42 -15.37
N THR A 22 -6.85 5.17 -14.14
CA THR A 22 -8.27 4.97 -13.83
C THR A 22 -9.05 6.28 -13.80
N GLY A 23 -8.37 7.43 -13.77
CA GLY A 23 -8.95 8.75 -13.54
C GLY A 23 -9.33 9.00 -12.08
N VAL A 24 -9.16 8.02 -11.20
CA VAL A 24 -9.46 8.12 -9.77
C VAL A 24 -8.23 8.61 -9.01
N ALA A 25 -8.45 9.55 -8.10
CA ALA A 25 -7.44 10.06 -7.20
C ALA A 25 -8.00 10.26 -5.80
N ILE A 26 -7.13 10.14 -4.81
CA ILE A 26 -7.42 10.43 -3.40
C ILE A 26 -6.36 11.36 -2.83
N GLU A 27 -6.67 11.93 -1.67
CA GLU A 27 -5.70 12.62 -0.82
C GLU A 27 -5.34 11.73 0.37
N VAL A 28 -4.05 11.60 0.65
CA VAL A 28 -3.53 10.81 1.78
C VAL A 28 -2.60 11.66 2.63
N LYS A 29 -2.68 11.51 3.95
CA LYS A 29 -1.82 12.25 4.87
C LYS A 29 -0.52 11.48 5.09
N VAL A 30 0.60 12.07 4.72
CA VAL A 30 1.93 11.45 4.75
C VAL A 30 2.88 12.37 5.52
N GLY A 31 3.22 11.98 6.75
CA GLY A 31 3.88 12.89 7.67
C GLY A 31 3.03 14.13 7.92
N TYR A 32 3.61 15.30 7.66
CA TYR A 32 2.99 16.60 7.88
C TYR A 32 2.21 17.13 6.67
N ILE A 33 2.30 16.48 5.52
CA ILE A 33 1.71 16.94 4.26
C ILE A 33 0.57 16.04 3.81
N THR A 34 -0.31 16.59 2.98
CA THR A 34 -1.36 15.83 2.29
C THR A 34 -0.97 15.72 0.83
N GLU A 35 -0.91 14.50 0.32
CA GLU A 35 -0.44 14.19 -1.03
C GLU A 35 -1.56 13.60 -1.87
N LYS A 36 -1.61 13.98 -3.14
CA LYS A 36 -2.57 13.44 -4.10
C LYS A 36 -2.00 12.18 -4.75
N VAL A 37 -2.72 11.08 -4.63
CA VAL A 37 -2.33 9.78 -5.17
C VAL A 37 -3.31 9.35 -6.26
N ARG A 38 -2.80 8.78 -7.35
CA ARG A 38 -3.62 8.24 -8.45
C ARG A 38 -3.51 6.72 -8.51
N PHE A 39 -4.51 6.11 -9.14
CA PHE A 39 -4.54 4.66 -9.34
C PHE A 39 -4.43 4.33 -10.83
N PHE A 40 -3.45 3.53 -11.17
CA PHE A 40 -3.34 2.90 -12.48
C PHE A 40 -3.81 1.46 -12.38
N HIS A 41 -4.36 0.91 -13.46
CA HIS A 41 -4.93 -0.43 -13.48
C HIS A 41 -4.48 -1.21 -14.71
N CYS A 42 -4.29 -2.51 -14.53
CA CYS A 42 -4.06 -3.49 -15.56
C CYS A 42 -4.83 -4.76 -15.19
N TYR A 43 -5.64 -5.30 -16.10
CA TYR A 43 -6.29 -6.59 -15.91
C TYR A 43 -5.55 -7.67 -16.67
N LYS A 44 -5.05 -8.69 -15.96
CA LYS A 44 -4.20 -9.73 -16.58
C LYS A 44 -4.33 -11.06 -15.87
N ARG A 45 -4.62 -12.11 -16.65
CA ARG A 45 -4.77 -13.50 -16.16
C ARG A 45 -5.78 -13.63 -15.01
N GLY A 46 -6.90 -12.91 -15.09
CA GLY A 46 -7.97 -12.97 -14.08
C GLY A 46 -7.69 -12.17 -12.81
N VAL A 47 -6.70 -11.27 -12.81
CA VAL A 47 -6.30 -10.48 -11.64
C VAL A 47 -6.33 -9.00 -11.99
N ASP A 48 -6.97 -8.21 -11.15
CA ASP A 48 -6.88 -6.75 -11.17
C ASP A 48 -5.55 -6.31 -10.55
N ARG A 49 -4.67 -5.71 -11.36
CA ARG A 49 -3.39 -5.20 -10.88
C ARG A 49 -3.49 -3.69 -10.79
N VAL A 50 -3.51 -3.17 -9.57
CA VAL A 50 -3.60 -1.76 -9.28
C VAL A 50 -2.23 -1.24 -8.87
N PHE A 51 -1.85 -0.10 -9.44
CA PHE A 51 -0.58 0.57 -9.17
C PHE A 51 -0.82 1.96 -8.59
N ILE A 52 -0.19 2.24 -7.45
CA ILE A 52 -0.25 3.53 -6.75
C ILE A 52 0.75 4.49 -7.40
N ASP A 53 0.24 5.51 -8.09
CA ASP A 53 1.03 6.50 -8.81
C ASP A 53 1.25 7.75 -7.96
N HIS A 54 2.53 8.05 -7.72
CA HIS A 54 3.00 9.23 -6.99
C HIS A 54 4.49 9.48 -7.32
N PRO A 55 4.97 10.75 -7.34
CA PRO A 55 6.39 11.09 -7.52
C PRO A 55 7.34 10.32 -6.60
N MET A 56 6.98 10.12 -5.33
CA MET A 56 7.78 9.33 -4.36
C MET A 56 8.01 7.87 -4.76
N PHE A 57 7.33 7.36 -5.79
CA PHE A 57 7.59 6.04 -6.38
C PHE A 57 8.17 6.17 -7.79
N LEU A 58 7.47 6.87 -8.68
CA LEU A 58 7.80 6.91 -10.11
C LEU A 58 9.14 7.60 -10.37
N GLU A 59 9.45 8.66 -9.64
CA GLU A 59 10.68 9.46 -9.87
C GLU A 59 11.91 8.86 -9.17
N LYS A 60 11.72 7.87 -8.29
CA LYS A 60 12.84 7.22 -7.58
C LYS A 60 13.69 6.34 -8.48
N VAL A 61 13.11 5.82 -9.56
CA VAL A 61 13.79 4.89 -10.45
C VAL A 61 13.83 5.49 -11.86
N TRP A 62 14.95 6.12 -12.22
CA TRP A 62 15.19 6.59 -13.58
C TRP A 62 15.72 5.46 -14.47
N GLY A 63 15.04 5.22 -15.60
CA GLY A 63 15.28 4.10 -16.52
C GLY A 63 14.37 2.89 -16.26
N LYS A 64 14.41 1.85 -17.12
CA LYS A 64 13.67 0.59 -16.88
C LYS A 64 13.99 0.11 -15.48
N THR A 65 12.95 -0.01 -14.64
CA THR A 65 13.05 -0.24 -13.20
C THR A 65 14.20 -1.18 -12.83
N GLY A 66 15.31 -0.63 -12.33
CA GLY A 66 16.44 -1.41 -11.83
C GLY A 66 16.17 -1.96 -10.41
N PRO A 67 17.15 -2.62 -9.77
CA PRO A 67 17.03 -3.19 -8.42
C PRO A 67 16.91 -2.15 -7.28
N LYS A 68 16.64 -0.88 -7.59
CA LYS A 68 16.75 0.28 -6.67
C LYS A 68 15.41 0.73 -6.09
N ILE A 69 14.52 -0.22 -5.81
CA ILE A 69 13.16 0.10 -5.33
C ILE A 69 13.20 0.68 -3.90
N TYR A 70 14.06 0.11 -3.06
CA TYR A 70 14.13 0.43 -1.63
C TYR A 70 15.26 1.39 -1.29
N GLY A 71 16.20 1.59 -2.21
CA GLY A 71 17.40 2.37 -1.96
C GLY A 71 18.26 2.60 -3.20
N PRO A 72 19.15 3.60 -3.18
CA PRO A 72 20.01 3.92 -4.32
C PRO A 72 21.04 2.83 -4.62
N THR A 73 21.40 2.03 -3.62
CA THR A 73 22.35 0.92 -3.67
C THR A 73 21.96 -0.15 -2.65
N THR A 74 22.37 -1.40 -2.88
CA THR A 74 22.14 -2.50 -1.93
C THR A 74 22.71 -2.15 -0.55
N GLY A 75 21.90 -2.33 0.50
CA GLY A 75 22.30 -2.06 1.88
C GLY A 75 22.12 -0.61 2.35
N THR A 76 21.69 0.29 1.46
CA THR A 76 21.35 1.68 1.81
C THR A 76 19.92 1.94 1.41
N ASP A 77 19.04 2.19 2.37
CA ASP A 77 17.64 2.51 2.12
C ASP A 77 17.44 4.00 1.79
N TYR A 78 16.35 4.34 1.10
CA TYR A 78 15.92 5.73 1.00
C TYR A 78 15.33 6.21 2.33
N GLU A 79 15.68 7.43 2.75
CA GLU A 79 15.19 8.05 3.99
C GLU A 79 13.66 8.18 4.04
N ASP A 80 13.01 8.33 2.88
CA ASP A 80 11.57 8.49 2.77
C ASP A 80 10.79 7.16 2.68
N ASN A 81 11.45 6.01 2.87
CA ASN A 81 10.80 4.70 2.79
C ASN A 81 9.61 4.56 3.76
N GLN A 82 9.74 5.05 5.00
CA GLN A 82 8.64 4.99 5.97
C GLN A 82 7.38 5.71 5.45
N LEU A 83 7.57 6.90 4.88
CA LEU A 83 6.50 7.72 4.32
C LEU A 83 5.91 7.09 3.05
N ARG A 84 6.76 6.57 2.16
CA ARG A 84 6.37 5.86 0.95
C ARG A 84 5.47 4.66 1.25
N PHE A 85 5.88 3.83 2.21
CA PHE A 85 5.14 2.61 2.54
C PHE A 85 3.92 2.88 3.42
N SER A 86 3.92 3.97 4.20
CA SER A 86 2.72 4.54 4.81
C SER A 86 1.68 4.95 3.75
N MET A 87 2.10 5.69 2.72
CA MET A 87 1.26 6.09 1.59
C MET A 87 0.67 4.87 0.87
N LEU A 88 1.50 3.86 0.55
CA LEU A 88 1.05 2.62 -0.08
C LEU A 88 -0.06 1.95 0.74
N CYS A 89 0.13 1.80 2.06
CA CYS A 89 -0.84 1.16 2.93
C CYS A 89 -2.18 1.91 2.97
N GLN A 90 -2.14 3.24 3.08
CA GLN A 90 -3.35 4.07 3.09
C GLN A 90 -4.09 3.98 1.75
N ALA A 91 -3.39 4.14 0.62
CA ALA A 91 -4.00 4.06 -0.71
C ALA A 91 -4.55 2.66 -1.04
N ALA A 92 -3.87 1.60 -0.58
CA ALA A 92 -4.33 0.22 -0.75
C ALA A 92 -5.65 -0.07 0.00
N LEU A 93 -5.92 0.62 1.11
CA LEU A 93 -7.21 0.53 1.81
C LEU A 93 -8.33 1.30 1.10
N GLU A 94 -8.03 2.22 0.19
CA GLU A 94 -9.07 2.91 -0.57
C GLU A 94 -9.45 2.15 -1.84
N ALA A 95 -8.47 1.52 -2.50
CA ALA A 95 -8.65 0.85 -3.79
C ALA A 95 -9.88 -0.08 -3.89
N PRO A 96 -10.18 -0.97 -2.91
CA PRO A 96 -11.33 -1.85 -2.99
C PRO A 96 -12.69 -1.12 -3.03
N ARG A 97 -12.76 0.06 -2.41
CA ARG A 97 -14.00 0.81 -2.20
C ARG A 97 -14.29 1.78 -3.34
N ILE A 98 -13.25 2.41 -3.88
CA ILE A 98 -13.42 3.54 -4.80
C ILE A 98 -13.22 3.17 -6.28
N LEU A 99 -12.55 2.05 -6.58
CA LEU A 99 -12.27 1.67 -7.97
C LEU A 99 -13.42 0.82 -8.52
N ASN A 100 -14.13 1.35 -9.51
CA ASN A 100 -15.16 0.64 -10.25
C ASN A 100 -14.51 -0.21 -11.37
N LEU A 101 -14.25 -1.50 -11.11
CA LEU A 101 -13.50 -2.38 -12.01
C LEU A 101 -14.40 -3.42 -12.67
N ASN A 102 -14.51 -3.34 -14.00
CA ASN A 102 -15.46 -4.12 -14.81
C ASN A 102 -14.78 -5.03 -15.85
N SER A 103 -13.48 -5.31 -15.69
CA SER A 103 -12.71 -6.12 -16.64
C SER A 103 -12.97 -7.63 -16.52
N CYS A 104 -13.60 -8.08 -15.42
CA CYS A 104 -13.96 -9.48 -15.21
C CYS A 104 -15.38 -9.76 -15.71
N GLU A 105 -15.60 -10.93 -16.31
CA GLU A 105 -16.93 -11.37 -16.77
C GLU A 105 -17.89 -11.70 -15.61
N TYR A 106 -17.36 -12.15 -14.47
CA TYR A 106 -18.15 -12.62 -13.33
C TYR A 106 -18.33 -11.56 -12.24
N PHE A 107 -17.51 -10.51 -12.25
CA PHE A 107 -17.50 -9.48 -11.21
C PHE A 107 -17.41 -8.09 -11.83
N SER A 108 -18.21 -7.17 -11.31
CA SER A 108 -18.27 -5.78 -11.74
C SER A 108 -18.35 -4.85 -10.52
N GLY A 109 -18.19 -3.55 -10.72
CA GLY A 109 -18.28 -2.57 -9.64
C GLY A 109 -17.03 -2.51 -8.75
N PRO A 110 -17.11 -1.83 -7.60
CA PRO A 110 -16.09 -1.89 -6.57
C PRO A 110 -15.95 -3.30 -5.99
N TYR A 111 -14.80 -3.58 -5.39
CA TYR A 111 -14.59 -4.81 -4.60
C TYR A 111 -15.42 -4.77 -3.31
N GLY A 112 -15.64 -3.59 -2.76
CA GLY A 112 -16.41 -3.38 -1.54
C GLY A 112 -15.59 -3.60 -0.27
N GLU A 113 -16.28 -3.89 0.82
CA GLU A 113 -15.69 -3.93 2.17
C GLU A 113 -15.57 -5.34 2.75
N ASP A 114 -16.23 -6.34 2.15
CA ASP A 114 -16.09 -7.74 2.54
C ASP A 114 -14.90 -8.39 1.83
N VAL A 115 -13.70 -8.04 2.31
CA VAL A 115 -12.43 -8.40 1.67
C VAL A 115 -11.45 -9.01 2.67
N VAL A 116 -10.56 -9.85 2.16
CA VAL A 116 -9.38 -10.32 2.89
C VAL A 116 -8.16 -9.65 2.28
N PHE A 117 -7.51 -8.80 3.06
CA PHE A 117 -6.22 -8.24 2.69
C PHE A 117 -5.11 -9.24 3.00
N ILE A 118 -4.16 -9.37 2.07
CA ILE A 118 -2.92 -10.12 2.29
C ILE A 118 -1.78 -9.09 2.26
N ALA A 119 -1.30 -8.71 3.42
CA ALA A 119 -0.15 -7.81 3.58
C ALA A 119 1.15 -8.62 3.52
N ASN A 120 2.06 -8.23 2.64
CA ASN A 120 3.30 -8.92 2.35
C ASN A 120 4.50 -8.09 2.84
N ASP A 121 5.26 -8.63 3.80
CA ASP A 121 6.43 -8.01 4.43
C ASP A 121 6.20 -6.62 5.05
N TRP A 122 7.27 -6.10 5.66
CA TRP A 122 7.27 -4.87 6.46
C TRP A 122 6.70 -3.65 5.72
N HIS A 123 6.90 -3.58 4.39
CA HIS A 123 6.37 -2.52 3.53
C HIS A 123 4.85 -2.35 3.63
N THR A 124 4.12 -3.39 4.05
CA THR A 124 2.66 -3.36 4.19
C THR A 124 2.18 -3.62 5.62
N ALA A 125 3.10 -3.66 6.60
CA ALA A 125 2.80 -3.94 7.99
C ALA A 125 1.92 -2.86 8.67
N LEU A 126 1.87 -1.65 8.11
CA LEU A 126 1.02 -0.55 8.61
C LEU A 126 -0.46 -0.70 8.22
N LEU A 127 -0.77 -1.45 7.17
CA LEU A 127 -2.14 -1.65 6.66
C LEU A 127 -3.14 -2.07 7.76
N PRO A 128 -2.87 -3.10 8.59
CA PRO A 128 -3.80 -3.47 9.67
C PRO A 128 -3.99 -2.38 10.73
N CYS A 129 -2.97 -1.55 10.99
CA CYS A 129 -3.07 -0.44 11.95
C CYS A 129 -3.99 0.66 11.40
N TYR A 130 -3.82 1.03 10.14
CA TYR A 130 -4.70 2.00 9.47
C TYR A 130 -6.13 1.48 9.34
N MET A 131 -6.33 0.22 8.92
CA MET A 131 -7.65 -0.37 8.81
C MET A 131 -8.41 -0.33 10.15
N LYS A 132 -7.75 -0.68 11.26
CA LYS A 132 -8.36 -0.62 12.59
C LYS A 132 -8.66 0.80 13.04
N SER A 133 -7.69 1.70 12.92
CA SER A 133 -7.77 3.05 13.52
C SER A 133 -8.60 4.04 12.71
N MET A 134 -8.56 3.97 11.38
CA MET A 134 -9.16 4.98 10.50
C MET A 134 -10.47 4.52 9.85
N TYR A 135 -10.68 3.20 9.69
CA TYR A 135 -11.83 2.66 8.96
C TYR A 135 -12.81 1.92 9.88
N LYS A 136 -12.35 0.89 10.61
CA LYS A 136 -13.23 0.13 11.52
C LYS A 136 -13.84 0.98 12.62
N SER A 137 -13.11 1.98 13.10
CA SER A 137 -13.62 2.97 14.07
C SER A 137 -14.81 3.79 13.57
N LYS A 138 -15.06 3.81 12.24
CA LYS A 138 -16.15 4.53 11.58
C LYS A 138 -17.19 3.58 10.94
N GLY A 139 -17.20 2.30 11.32
CA GLY A 139 -18.13 1.30 10.77
C GLY A 139 -17.80 0.85 9.34
N MET A 140 -16.57 1.07 8.87
CA MET A 140 -16.11 0.61 7.55
C MET A 140 -15.22 -0.62 7.70
N TYR A 141 -15.19 -1.51 6.71
CA TYR A 141 -14.39 -2.75 6.75
C TYR A 141 -14.69 -3.63 7.96
N GLU A 142 -15.92 -3.67 8.46
CA GLU A 142 -16.28 -4.37 9.70
C GLU A 142 -15.94 -5.87 9.65
N THR A 143 -16.30 -6.53 8.54
CA THR A 143 -16.02 -7.96 8.32
C THR A 143 -14.61 -8.23 7.81
N ALA A 144 -13.97 -7.23 7.18
CA ALA A 144 -12.66 -7.38 6.56
C ALA A 144 -11.60 -7.90 7.54
N LYS A 145 -10.71 -8.74 7.01
CA LYS A 145 -9.58 -9.35 7.74
C LYS A 145 -8.26 -9.05 7.02
N VAL A 146 -7.17 -9.11 7.78
CA VAL A 146 -5.80 -8.98 7.24
C VAL A 146 -5.05 -10.25 7.61
N ALA A 147 -4.53 -10.95 6.60
CA ALA A 147 -3.48 -11.95 6.75
C ALA A 147 -2.13 -11.25 6.50
N TYR A 148 -1.17 -11.44 7.39
CA TYR A 148 0.18 -10.90 7.24
C TYR A 148 1.15 -12.02 6.88
N CYS A 149 1.86 -11.86 5.77
CA CYS A 149 2.79 -12.84 5.21
C CYS A 149 4.22 -12.33 5.34
N ILE A 150 5.04 -13.07 6.09
CA ILE A 150 6.47 -12.81 6.28
C ILE A 150 7.24 -13.66 5.27
N HIS A 151 7.89 -13.01 4.31
CA HIS A 151 8.76 -13.65 3.33
C HIS A 151 10.21 -13.61 3.80
N ASN A 152 10.61 -12.55 4.53
CA ASN A 152 11.94 -12.44 5.08
C ASN A 152 11.96 -11.70 6.43
N ILE A 153 12.28 -12.42 7.50
CA ILE A 153 12.34 -11.88 8.86
C ILE A 153 13.52 -10.91 9.08
N ALA A 154 14.52 -10.90 8.19
CA ALA A 154 15.67 -10.01 8.30
C ALA A 154 15.31 -8.54 8.06
N TYR A 155 14.24 -8.25 7.31
CA TYR A 155 13.80 -6.90 6.99
C TYR A 155 12.49 -6.58 7.71
N GLN A 156 12.54 -5.69 8.70
CA GLN A 156 11.43 -5.44 9.63
C GLN A 156 10.87 -4.02 9.56
N GLY A 157 11.46 -3.13 8.76
CA GLY A 157 11.03 -1.72 8.70
C GLY A 157 11.26 -0.98 10.02
N ARG A 158 12.48 -1.11 10.58
CA ARG A 158 12.87 -0.43 11.82
C ARG A 158 13.25 1.01 11.50
N PHE A 159 12.49 1.96 12.04
CA PHE A 159 12.72 3.40 11.92
C PHE A 159 12.82 4.02 13.32
N SER A 160 13.43 5.19 13.48
CA SER A 160 13.57 5.81 14.80
C SER A 160 12.22 5.92 15.50
N PHE A 161 12.19 5.66 16.80
CA PHE A 161 10.97 5.78 17.61
C PHE A 161 10.41 7.23 17.62
N SER A 162 11.27 8.22 17.40
CA SER A 162 10.88 9.63 17.21
C SER A 162 9.98 9.84 15.99
N ASP A 163 10.13 8.99 14.97
CA ASP A 163 9.51 9.17 13.66
C ASP A 163 8.08 8.60 13.63
N PHE A 164 7.62 7.99 14.72
CA PHE A 164 6.25 7.49 14.84
C PHE A 164 5.19 8.55 14.50
N SER A 165 5.43 9.81 14.87
CA SER A 165 4.51 10.92 14.57
C SER A 165 4.25 11.11 13.07
N LEU A 166 5.19 10.69 12.21
CA LEU A 166 5.06 10.75 10.76
C LEU A 166 4.05 9.75 10.19
N LEU A 167 3.71 8.70 10.96
CA LEU A 167 2.77 7.66 10.54
C LEU A 167 1.30 8.10 10.67
N ASN A 168 1.00 9.24 11.29
CA ASN A 168 -0.40 9.67 11.49
C ASN A 168 -1.29 8.61 12.15
N LEU A 169 -0.69 7.71 12.95
CA LEU A 169 -1.40 6.69 13.72
C LEU A 169 -1.68 7.21 15.14
N PRO A 170 -2.77 6.76 15.80
CA PRO A 170 -3.02 7.08 17.20
C PRO A 170 -1.90 6.57 18.12
N ASP A 171 -1.61 7.30 19.19
CA ASP A 171 -0.57 6.95 20.17
C ASP A 171 -0.76 5.56 20.80
N ALA A 172 -1.99 5.02 20.82
CA ALA A 172 -2.27 3.66 21.27
C ALA A 172 -1.49 2.57 20.50
N PHE A 173 -1.00 2.87 19.29
CA PHE A 173 -0.14 1.96 18.52
C PHE A 173 1.35 2.17 18.77
N ARG A 174 1.75 3.27 19.41
CA ARG A 174 3.14 3.72 19.48
C ARG A 174 4.08 2.69 20.09
N SER A 175 3.67 2.05 21.18
CA SER A 175 4.47 1.02 21.86
C SER A 175 4.71 -0.22 20.99
N SER A 176 3.87 -0.48 19.97
CA SER A 176 4.07 -1.59 19.03
C SER A 176 5.20 -1.34 18.02
N PHE A 177 5.71 -0.10 17.93
CA PHE A 177 6.82 0.30 17.06
C PHE A 177 8.12 0.52 17.85
N ASP A 178 8.09 0.29 19.16
CA ASP A 178 9.31 0.30 19.97
C ASP A 178 10.10 -0.98 19.72
N PHE A 179 11.43 -0.85 19.58
CA PHE A 179 12.33 -1.98 19.47
C PHE A 179 13.62 -1.68 20.22
N ILE A 180 14.18 -2.73 20.82
CA ILE A 180 15.47 -2.70 21.49
C ILE A 180 16.40 -3.55 20.65
N ASP A 181 17.49 -2.97 20.17
CA ASP A 181 18.59 -3.77 19.63
C ASP A 181 19.25 -4.50 20.80
N GLY A 182 19.27 -5.84 20.73
CA GLY A 182 19.84 -6.72 21.75
C GLY A 182 21.36 -6.71 21.79
#